data_AF-A0A6M4BJ97-F1
#
_entry.id   AF-A0A6M4BJ97-F1
#
_cell.length_a   1.000
_cell.length_b   1.000
_cell.length_c   1.000
_cell.angle_alpha   90.00
_cell.angle_beta   90.00
_cell.angle_gamma   90.00
#
_symmetry.space_group_name_H-M   'P 1'
#
loop_
_entity.id
_entity.type
_entity.pdbx_description
1 polymer ?
#
loop_
_entity_poly.entity_id
_entity_poly.type
_entity_poly.pdbx_seq_one_letter_code
_entity_poly.pdbx_strand_id
1 'polypeptide(L)'
;TGGAGAVAMLIGPNAPLVFDCGVRASYMTHAYDFYKPDLASEFPFVDGKLSIKCYLSALDNCYNLFCKKMRKVDPDFKGLLSLDGMLFHSPYCKLVQK
;
A
#
# COMPACT_ATOMS: atom_id res chain seq x y z
N THR A 1 -12.91 11.72 -1.82
CA THR A 1 -12.00 11.47 -0.68
C THR A 1 -11.07 12.66 -0.50
N GLY A 2 -11.63 13.85 -0.31
CA GLY A 2 -10.83 15.04 -0.05
C GLY A 2 -10.23 15.01 1.36
N GLY A 3 -9.26 15.87 1.61
CA GLY A 3 -8.57 15.99 2.89
C GLY A 3 -7.21 16.64 2.71
N ALA A 4 -6.63 17.12 3.80
CA ALA A 4 -5.29 17.66 3.83
C ALA A 4 -4.60 17.27 5.14
N GLY A 5 -3.31 16.98 5.07
CA GLY A 5 -2.50 16.60 6.23
C GLY A 5 -1.03 16.53 5.85
N ALA A 6 -0.16 16.65 6.86
CA ALA A 6 1.28 16.52 6.73
C ALA A 6 1.81 15.63 7.86
N VAL A 7 2.86 14.85 7.57
CA VAL A 7 3.50 13.95 8.53
C VAL A 7 5.01 14.20 8.48
N ALA A 8 5.64 14.30 9.64
CA ALA A 8 7.09 14.34 9.79
C ALA A 8 7.56 13.06 10.48
N MET A 9 8.58 12.40 9.91
CA MET A 9 9.21 11.20 10.47
C MET A 9 10.72 11.44 10.59
N LEU A 10 11.27 11.23 11.79
CA LEU A 10 12.71 11.24 12.00
C LEU A 10 13.25 9.82 11.83
N ILE A 11 14.28 9.67 11.00
CA ILE A 11 14.89 8.38 10.68
C ILE A 11 16.32 8.35 11.24
N GLY A 12 16.65 7.28 11.95
CA GLY A 12 17.98 7.10 12.55
C GLY A 12 18.21 5.67 13.03
N PRO A 13 19.45 5.35 13.45
CA PRO A 13 19.77 4.05 14.04
C PRO A 13 19.09 3.86 15.40
N ASN A 14 18.93 2.61 15.84
CA ASN A 14 18.30 2.24 17.12
C ASN A 14 16.86 2.77 17.28
N ALA A 15 16.11 2.81 16.18
CA ALA A 15 14.73 3.27 16.19
C ALA A 15 13.80 2.27 16.92
N PRO A 16 12.74 2.75 17.60
CA PRO A 16 11.75 1.87 18.23
C PRO A 16 10.87 1.13 17.20
N LEU A 17 10.74 1.69 15.99
CA LEU A 17 10.08 1.06 14.85
C LEU A 17 11.15 0.71 13.81
N VAL A 18 11.51 -0.56 13.75
CA VAL A 18 12.56 -1.06 12.86
C VAL A 18 11.92 -1.59 11.57
N PHE A 19 12.49 -1.24 10.42
CA PHE A 19 12.07 -1.83 9.16
C PHE A 19 12.63 -3.25 9.03
N ASP A 20 11.76 -4.21 8.71
CA ASP A 20 12.17 -5.55 8.32
C ASP A 20 12.78 -5.54 6.91
N CYS A 21 14.09 -5.32 6.87
CA CYS A 21 14.86 -5.30 5.63
C CYS A 21 14.76 -6.66 4.91
N GLY A 22 14.44 -6.63 3.61
CA GLY A 22 14.41 -7.82 2.76
C GLY A 22 13.03 -8.40 2.51
N VAL A 23 12.00 -8.05 3.29
CA VAL A 23 10.62 -8.55 3.08
C VAL A 23 9.72 -7.59 2.31
N ARG A 24 10.14 -6.33 2.08
CA ARG A 24 9.40 -5.35 1.28
C ARG A 24 9.02 -5.89 -0.10
N ALA A 25 7.76 -5.77 -0.49
CA ALA A 25 7.26 -6.08 -1.82
C ALA A 25 6.70 -4.83 -2.51
N SER A 26 6.77 -4.81 -3.84
CA SER A 26 6.26 -3.69 -4.65
C SER A 26 5.69 -4.25 -5.94
N TYR A 27 4.57 -3.69 -6.38
CA TYR A 27 3.93 -3.97 -7.66
C TYR A 27 3.71 -2.64 -8.36
N MET A 28 4.14 -2.56 -9.61
CA MET A 28 4.01 -1.37 -10.46
C MET A 28 3.41 -1.82 -11.78
N THR A 29 2.39 -1.09 -12.24
CA THR A 29 1.73 -1.36 -13.51
C THR A 29 1.33 -0.04 -14.15
N HIS A 30 1.29 -0.04 -15.48
CA HIS A 30 0.79 1.10 -16.23
C HIS A 30 -0.75 1.05 -16.22
N ALA A 31 -1.38 2.06 -15.63
CA ALA A 31 -2.83 2.18 -15.51
C ALA A 31 -3.26 3.65 -15.65
N TYR A 32 -4.50 3.85 -16.11
CA TYR A 32 -5.17 5.15 -16.21
C TYR A 32 -6.39 5.19 -15.30
N ASP A 33 -6.22 4.77 -14.04
CA ASP A 33 -7.28 4.69 -13.05
C ASP A 33 -7.51 6.03 -12.34
N PHE A 34 -6.44 6.73 -11.95
CA PHE A 34 -6.47 8.06 -11.36
C PHE A 34 -5.25 8.88 -11.82
N TYR A 35 -5.46 9.99 -12.51
CA TYR A 35 -4.38 10.85 -13.01
C TYR A 35 -4.84 12.30 -13.25
N LYS A 36 -3.90 13.24 -13.42
CA LYS A 36 -4.17 14.66 -13.68
C LYS A 36 -3.58 15.07 -15.03
N PRO A 37 -4.31 14.87 -16.14
CA PRO A 37 -3.78 15.18 -17.47
C PRO A 37 -3.86 16.67 -17.81
N ASP A 38 -4.84 17.39 -17.26
CA ASP A 38 -4.99 18.83 -17.46
C ASP A 38 -4.13 19.59 -16.45
N LEU A 39 -3.12 20.30 -16.97
CA LEU A 39 -2.17 21.05 -16.15
C LEU A 39 -2.74 22.35 -15.59
N ALA A 40 -3.85 22.85 -16.15
CA ALA A 40 -4.52 24.06 -15.68
C ALA A 40 -5.55 23.77 -14.56
N SER A 41 -5.86 22.49 -14.31
CA SER A 41 -6.90 22.07 -13.38
C SER A 41 -6.31 21.28 -12.22
N GLU A 42 -6.82 21.54 -11.01
CA GLU A 42 -6.48 20.75 -9.82
C GLU A 42 -7.23 19.42 -9.77
N PHE A 43 -8.31 19.27 -10.55
CA PHE A 43 -9.19 18.11 -10.49
C PHE A 43 -8.62 16.94 -11.30
N PRO A 44 -8.63 15.72 -10.72
CA PRO A 44 -8.17 14.52 -11.42
C PRO A 44 -9.22 13.99 -12.39
N PHE A 45 -8.73 13.30 -13.42
CA PHE A 45 -9.52 12.32 -14.16
C PHE A 45 -9.51 11.00 -13.38
N VAL A 46 -10.70 10.45 -13.12
CA VAL A 46 -10.85 9.27 -12.27
C VAL A 46 -11.82 8.28 -12.88
N ASP A 47 -11.32 7.06 -13.14
CA ASP A 47 -12.16 5.88 -13.31
C ASP A 47 -12.23 5.14 -11.97
N GLY A 48 -13.30 5.39 -11.21
CA GLY A 48 -13.45 4.83 -9.86
C GLY A 48 -13.57 3.30 -9.83
N LYS A 49 -14.14 2.68 -10.87
CA LYS A 49 -14.24 1.22 -10.94
C LYS A 49 -12.87 0.61 -11.22
N LEU A 50 -12.12 1.20 -12.15
CA LEU A 50 -10.76 0.78 -12.44
C LEU A 50 -9.83 1.01 -11.25
N SER A 51 -9.95 2.14 -10.54
CA SER A 51 -9.15 2.47 -9.35
C SER A 51 -9.26 1.41 -8.26
N ILE A 52 -10.48 0.94 -7.97
CA ILE A 52 -10.68 -0.13 -6.98
C ILE A 52 -10.03 -1.44 -7.46
N LYS A 53 -10.18 -1.78 -8.75
CA LYS A 53 -9.60 -2.99 -9.33
C LYS A 53 -8.06 -2.95 -9.31
N CYS A 54 -7.47 -1.81 -9.68
CA CYS A 54 -6.04 -1.58 -9.66
C CYS A 54 -5.48 -1.67 -8.24
N TYR A 55 -6.14 -1.05 -7.25
CA TYR A 55 -5.74 -1.11 -5.85
C TYR A 55 -5.75 -2.55 -5.31
N LEU A 56 -6.85 -3.29 -5.50
CA LEU A 56 -6.95 -4.68 -5.01
C LEU A 56 -5.95 -5.60 -5.73
N SER A 57 -5.77 -5.44 -7.04
CA SER A 57 -4.78 -6.21 -7.78
C SER A 57 -3.34 -5.92 -7.31
N ALA A 58 -3.02 -4.65 -7.03
CA ALA A 58 -1.72 -4.28 -6.48
C ALA A 58 -1.53 -4.85 -5.06
N LEU A 59 -2.58 -4.82 -4.23
CA LEU A 59 -2.56 -5.39 -2.88
C LEU A 59 -2.30 -6.90 -2.92
N ASP A 60 -3.02 -7.64 -3.75
CA ASP A 60 -2.85 -9.10 -3.90
C ASP A 60 -1.42 -9.45 -4.33
N ASN A 61 -0.90 -8.75 -5.34
CA ASN A 61 0.46 -8.99 -5.83
C ASN A 61 1.52 -8.65 -4.78
N CYS A 62 1.40 -7.49 -4.11
CA CYS A 62 2.31 -7.09 -3.05
C CYS A 62 2.27 -8.08 -1.88
N TYR A 63 1.09 -8.49 -1.43
CA TYR A 63 0.94 -9.40 -0.31
C TYR A 63 1.48 -10.80 -0.63
N ASN A 64 1.21 -11.33 -1.83
CA ASN A 64 1.75 -12.61 -2.27
C ASN A 64 3.29 -12.61 -2.32
N LEU A 65 3.88 -11.52 -2.83
CA LEU A 65 5.33 -11.33 -2.86
C LEU A 65 5.92 -11.15 -1.45
N PHE A 66 5.24 -10.41 -0.57
CA PHE A 66 5.61 -10.26 0.83
C PHE A 66 5.63 -11.62 1.54
N CYS A 67 4.54 -12.39 1.46
CA CYS A 67 4.45 -13.74 2.02
C CYS A 67 5.54 -14.68 1.49
N LYS A 68 5.92 -14.55 0.21
CA LYS A 68 7.02 -15.33 -0.38
C LYS A 68 8.38 -14.94 0.19
N LYS A 69 8.61 -13.65 0.49
CA LYS A 69 9.85 -13.18 1.09
C LYS A 69 9.91 -13.49 2.59
N MET A 70 8.80 -13.29 3.30
CA MET A 70 8.69 -13.55 4.72
C MET A 70 8.93 -15.02 5.04
N ARG A 71 8.40 -15.95 4.23
CA ARG A 71 8.68 -17.39 4.39
C ARG A 71 10.15 -17.80 4.22
N LYS A 72 11.00 -16.94 3.67
CA LYS A 72 12.46 -17.17 3.64
C LYS A 72 13.15 -16.73 4.93
N VAL A 73 12.54 -15.79 5.66
CA VAL A 73 13.04 -15.25 6.93
C VAL A 73 12.47 -16.07 8.09
N ASP A 74 11.17 -16.34 8.05
CA ASP A 74 10.41 -17.15 8.99
C ASP A 74 9.63 -18.24 8.23
N PRO A 75 10.15 -19.49 8.19
CA PRO A 75 9.48 -20.61 7.51
C PRO A 75 8.07 -20.91 8.03
N ASP A 76 7.75 -20.56 9.28
CA ASP A 76 6.46 -20.82 9.91
C ASP A 76 5.45 -19.67 9.70
N PHE A 77 5.80 -18.65 8.91
CA PHE A 77 4.94 -17.49 8.66
C PHE A 77 3.57 -17.90 8.07
N LYS A 78 2.49 -17.66 8.83
CA LYS A 78 1.11 -18.07 8.50
C LYS A 78 0.28 -16.95 7.85
N GLY A 79 0.93 -15.96 7.25
CA GLY A 79 0.24 -14.83 6.63
C GLY A 79 -0.36 -13.90 7.69
N LEU A 80 -1.63 -13.54 7.53
CA LEU A 80 -2.34 -12.58 8.40
C LEU A 80 -2.32 -12.97 9.88
N LEU A 81 -2.31 -14.26 10.20
CA LEU A 81 -2.29 -14.76 11.58
C LEU A 81 -0.96 -14.52 12.29
N SER A 82 0.10 -14.21 11.54
CA SER A 82 1.43 -13.89 12.07
C SER A 82 1.65 -12.38 12.20
N LEU A 83 0.63 -11.54 11.97
CA LEU A 83 0.72 -10.08 12.03
C LEU A 83 -0.19 -9.54 13.15
N ASP A 84 0.34 -8.68 14.02
CA ASP A 84 -0.45 -8.03 15.07
C ASP A 84 -1.36 -6.93 14.53
N GLY A 85 -1.01 -6.35 13.37
CA GLY A 85 -1.76 -5.28 12.75
C GLY A 85 -1.38 -5.06 11.30
N MET A 86 -2.30 -4.45 10.56
CA MET A 86 -2.09 -4.04 9.18
C MET A 86 -2.48 -2.58 8.99
N LEU A 87 -1.61 -1.83 8.32
CA LEU A 87 -1.83 -0.44 7.99
C LEU A 87 -1.96 -0.30 6.48
N PHE A 88 -2.94 0.48 6.04
CA PHE A 88 -3.26 0.68 4.63
C PHE A 88 -3.33 2.17 4.30
N HIS A 89 -3.08 2.49 3.03
CA HIS A 89 -3.50 3.78 2.50
C HIS A 89 -5.04 3.85 2.55
N SER A 90 -5.57 4.88 3.23
CA SER A 90 -7.01 4.99 3.50
C SER A 90 -7.59 6.23 2.82
N PRO A 91 -7.93 6.16 1.52
CA PRO A 91 -8.65 7.25 0.86
C PRO A 91 -10.07 7.37 1.44
N TYR A 92 -10.67 6.26 1.86
CA TYR A 92 -11.92 6.20 2.61
C TYR A 92 -12.03 4.86 3.34
N CYS A 93 -12.65 4.86 4.53
CA CYS A 93 -12.67 3.68 5.40
C CYS A 93 -13.32 2.43 4.78
N LYS A 94 -14.31 2.61 3.90
CA LYS A 94 -14.97 1.47 3.21
C LYS A 94 -14.03 0.74 2.24
N LEU A 95 -12.96 1.36 1.75
CA LEU A 95 -11.95 0.64 0.97
C LEU A 95 -11.09 -0.24 1.87
N VAL A 96 -10.72 0.24 3.05
CA VAL A 96 -9.87 -0.48 4.02
C VAL A 96 -10.58 -1.74 4.55
N GLN A 97 -11.90 -1.69 4.67
CA GLN A 97 -12.70 -2.84 5.12
C GLN A 97 -12.82 -3.97 4.08
N LYS A 98 -12.64 -3.65 2.78
CA LYS A 98 -12.78 -4.62 1.69
C LYS A 98 -11.52 -5.46 1.52
#